data_AF-A0A8B8UQP1-F1
#
_entry.id   AF-A0A8B8UQP1-F1
#
_cell.length_a   1.000
_cell.length_b   1.000
_cell.length_c   1.000
_cell.angle_alpha   90.00
_cell.angle_beta   90.00
_cell.angle_gamma   90.00
#
_symmetry.space_group_name_H-M   'P 1'
#
loop_
_entity.id
_entity.type
_entity.pdbx_description
1 polymer ?
#
loop_
_entity_poly.entity_id
_entity_poly.type
_entity_poly.pdbx_seq_one_letter_code
_entity_poly.pdbx_strand_id
1 'polypeptide(L)'
;MTDFIKKLVGKMKAVSTGTSAIGSKKESIYVNWSKEQLIRRITELETANKAHSEKFHHIEDNKKRKLSQEEITKSKAKKAPKKFDFSKHNTRFIALRFAYLGWNYNGLAIQKEYTPLPTVEGTILEAMNKCKLVPSMVLQDYKFSRCGRTDKGVSAMNQVISLKVRSNLTDEEQLDAANDCREIPYVHVLNQLLPDDIRISAVCLRPPPNFDARFSCVHRHYKYVFNGKNLDVDKMSKAALYFLGEKDFRNFCKLDGSKQITNFKRTIISSKILPLSETFYCFDLIGSAFLWHQVRCMMAILFLVGQSLEEPEIVLHLLDIEKTPQRPVYEMANDIPLLLYDCKFPKMEWQEPAVDDYKAIKFTTATEALTLHYELKAAVCNIFKDVLPTADTNNFSKTIINLGDGKGKVVGSYVKLKDRNVMEPVEVVNAKYSNRKNKKIK
;
A
#
# COMPACT_ATOMS: atom_id res chain seq x y z
N MET A 1 36.67 27.04 -19.58
CA MET A 1 36.13 25.68 -19.85
C MET A 1 35.39 25.69 -21.19
N THR A 2 36.09 26.05 -22.27
CA THR A 2 35.41 26.57 -23.49
C THR A 2 35.98 26.02 -24.81
N ASP A 3 37.13 25.36 -24.81
CA ASP A 3 37.71 24.75 -26.03
C ASP A 3 37.41 23.25 -26.19
N PHE A 4 37.06 22.56 -25.11
CA PHE A 4 36.69 21.13 -25.17
C PHE A 4 35.31 20.92 -25.82
N ILE A 5 34.36 21.83 -25.57
CA ILE A 5 33.00 21.78 -26.10
C ILE A 5 32.98 22.09 -27.61
N LYS A 6 33.80 23.05 -28.08
CA LYS A 6 33.92 23.33 -29.53
C LYS A 6 34.49 22.15 -30.32
N LYS A 7 35.42 21.38 -29.73
CA LYS A 7 36.02 20.19 -30.36
C LYS A 7 35.05 19.01 -30.47
N LEU A 8 34.08 18.90 -29.55
CA LEU A 8 33.01 17.88 -29.59
C LEU A 8 31.93 18.20 -30.61
N VAL A 9 31.53 19.47 -30.75
CA VAL A 9 30.54 19.90 -31.75
C VAL A 9 31.09 19.78 -33.18
N GLY A 10 32.39 19.99 -33.38
CA GLY A 10 33.04 19.84 -34.69
C GLY A 10 33.10 18.39 -35.20
N LYS A 11 33.20 17.39 -34.31
CA LYS A 11 33.24 15.97 -34.69
C LYS A 11 31.87 15.34 -34.97
N MET A 12 30.77 15.96 -34.53
CA MET A 12 29.41 15.46 -34.80
C MET A 12 28.83 15.93 -36.15
N LYS A 13 29.45 16.91 -36.83
CA LYS A 13 28.97 17.42 -38.13
C LYS A 13 29.46 16.64 -39.36
N ALA A 14 30.27 15.59 -39.19
CA ALA A 14 30.85 14.83 -40.30
C ALA A 14 30.16 13.49 -40.61
N VAL A 15 29.00 13.18 -40.01
CA VAL A 15 28.27 11.91 -40.24
C VAL A 15 26.81 12.14 -40.67
N SER A 16 26.54 13.18 -41.46
CA SER A 16 25.22 13.37 -42.08
C SER A 16 25.32 13.60 -43.59
N THR A 17 25.65 12.54 -44.33
CA THR A 17 25.29 12.43 -45.75
C THR A 17 24.86 10.99 -46.02
N GLY A 18 23.61 10.84 -46.48
CA GLY A 18 22.98 9.55 -46.81
C GLY A 18 21.93 9.13 -45.77
N THR A 19 20.68 9.55 -45.91
CA THR A 19 19.69 8.95 -46.83
C THR A 19 18.35 9.65 -46.61
N SER A 20 17.83 10.24 -47.68
CA SER A 20 16.48 10.78 -47.76
C SER A 20 15.48 9.63 -47.88
N ALA A 21 14.58 9.46 -46.91
CA ALA A 21 13.27 8.82 -47.10
C ALA A 21 12.38 9.07 -45.87
N ILE A 22 11.41 9.97 -46.03
CA ILE A 22 10.30 10.19 -45.12
C ILE A 22 9.39 8.95 -45.20
N GLY A 23 9.40 8.12 -44.14
CA GLY A 23 8.48 7.00 -43.96
C GLY A 23 7.26 7.43 -43.14
N SER A 24 6.07 7.24 -43.72
CA SER A 24 4.76 7.62 -43.20
C SER A 24 4.48 7.17 -41.75
N LYS A 25 3.68 7.98 -41.02
CA LYS A 25 2.92 7.51 -39.85
C LYS A 25 2.13 6.27 -40.29
N LYS A 26 2.53 5.08 -39.85
CA LYS A 26 1.69 3.88 -40.00
C LYS A 26 0.43 4.09 -39.17
N GLU A 27 -0.67 4.42 -39.84
CA GLU A 27 -1.99 4.29 -39.26
C GLU A 27 -2.16 2.87 -38.73
N SER A 28 -2.72 2.77 -37.52
CA SER A 28 -3.05 1.49 -36.92
C SER A 28 -3.93 0.69 -37.89
N ILE A 29 -3.51 -0.52 -38.25
CA ILE A 29 -4.23 -1.39 -39.19
C ILE A 29 -5.66 -1.73 -38.74
N TYR A 30 -6.01 -1.36 -37.51
CA TYR A 30 -7.30 -1.59 -36.86
C TYR A 30 -8.29 -0.43 -37.02
N VAL A 31 -7.90 0.69 -37.63
CA VAL A 31 -8.73 1.91 -37.73
C VAL A 31 -10.06 1.64 -38.47
N ASN A 32 -10.08 0.71 -39.42
CA ASN A 32 -11.27 0.36 -40.22
C ASN A 32 -11.92 -0.96 -39.81
N TRP A 33 -11.61 -1.51 -38.63
CA TRP A 33 -12.16 -2.79 -38.19
C TRP A 33 -13.50 -2.62 -37.47
N SER A 34 -14.44 -3.53 -37.74
CA SER A 34 -15.68 -3.62 -36.97
C SER A 34 -15.40 -4.15 -35.54
N LYS A 35 -16.33 -3.90 -34.63
CA LYS A 35 -16.24 -4.38 -33.24
C LYS A 35 -16.07 -5.91 -33.17
N GLU A 36 -16.77 -6.64 -34.04
CA GLU A 36 -16.74 -8.10 -34.12
C GLU A 36 -15.37 -8.60 -34.63
N GLN A 37 -14.77 -7.89 -35.60
CA GLN A 37 -13.44 -8.21 -36.12
C GLN A 37 -12.35 -7.98 -35.05
N LEU A 38 -12.47 -6.91 -34.27
CA LEU A 38 -11.56 -6.62 -33.15
C LEU A 38 -11.67 -7.70 -32.06
N ILE A 39 -12.90 -8.08 -31.68
CA ILE A 39 -13.14 -9.14 -30.69
C ILE A 39 -12.54 -10.45 -31.18
N ARG A 40 -12.76 -10.84 -32.44
CA ARG A 40 -12.18 -12.06 -33.01
C ARG A 40 -10.65 -12.05 -32.93
N ARG A 41 -10.02 -10.91 -33.22
CA ARG A 41 -8.56 -10.77 -33.16
C ARG A 41 -8.01 -10.85 -31.74
N ILE A 42 -8.71 -10.28 -30.77
CA ILE A 42 -8.33 -10.39 -29.36
C ILE A 42 -8.39 -11.86 -28.93
N THR A 43 -9.47 -12.58 -29.26
CA THR A 43 -9.62 -14.00 -28.93
C THR A 43 -8.53 -14.87 -29.59
N GLU A 44 -8.18 -14.61 -30.85
CA GLU A 44 -7.07 -15.26 -31.56
C GLU A 44 -5.71 -15.00 -30.89
N LEU A 45 -5.45 -13.76 -30.45
CA LEU A 45 -4.21 -13.41 -29.77
C LEU A 45 -4.11 -14.04 -28.38
N GLU A 46 -5.20 -14.07 -27.63
CA GLU A 46 -5.25 -14.71 -26.31
C GLU A 46 -5.02 -16.22 -26.40
N THR A 47 -5.60 -16.89 -27.40
CA THR A 47 -5.36 -18.32 -27.63
C THR A 47 -3.94 -18.61 -28.11
N ALA A 48 -3.39 -17.78 -29.00
CA ALA A 48 -2.00 -17.90 -29.44
C ALA A 48 -1.01 -17.68 -28.29
N ASN A 49 -1.26 -16.72 -27.40
CA ASN A 49 -0.40 -16.43 -26.26
C ASN A 49 -0.45 -17.55 -25.21
N LYS A 50 -1.60 -18.20 -25.06
CA LYS A 50 -1.77 -19.39 -24.22
C LYS A 50 -0.96 -20.58 -24.75
N ALA A 51 -0.99 -20.82 -26.07
CA ALA A 51 -0.16 -21.84 -26.72
C ALA A 51 1.35 -21.52 -26.71
N HIS A 52 1.72 -20.23 -26.66
CA HIS A 52 3.13 -19.81 -26.53
C HIS A 52 3.64 -20.00 -25.09
N SER A 53 2.83 -19.67 -24.08
CA SER A 53 3.12 -19.93 -22.67
C SER A 53 3.32 -21.44 -22.39
N GLU A 54 2.56 -22.30 -23.05
CA GLU A 54 2.72 -23.77 -22.96
C GLU A 54 4.01 -24.28 -23.65
N LYS A 55 4.50 -23.61 -24.70
CA LYS A 55 5.78 -23.95 -25.36
C LYS A 55 7.01 -23.49 -24.57
N PHE A 56 6.94 -22.36 -23.86
CA PHE A 56 8.05 -21.90 -23.00
C PHE A 56 8.29 -22.81 -21.80
N HIS A 57 7.27 -23.51 -21.31
CA HIS A 57 7.43 -24.54 -20.28
C HIS A 57 8.17 -25.81 -20.77
N HIS A 58 8.35 -26.02 -22.08
CA HIS A 58 9.03 -27.19 -22.63
C HIS A 58 10.52 -26.98 -22.95
N ILE A 59 11.05 -25.76 -22.85
CA ILE A 59 12.45 -25.45 -23.23
C ILE A 59 13.42 -25.58 -22.04
N GLU A 60 12.95 -25.49 -20.79
CA GLU A 60 13.82 -25.62 -19.60
C GLU A 60 14.22 -27.07 -19.24
N ASP A 61 13.64 -28.10 -19.88
CA ASP A 61 13.94 -29.51 -19.56
C ASP A 61 15.13 -30.11 -20.35
N ASN A 62 15.76 -29.37 -21.27
CA ASN A 62 16.83 -29.89 -22.13
C ASN A 62 18.24 -29.76 -21.52
N LYS A 63 18.45 -30.37 -20.35
CA LYS A 63 19.80 -30.62 -19.82
C LYS A 63 19.94 -31.97 -19.11
N LYS A 64 19.63 -33.08 -19.80
CA LYS A 64 20.09 -34.42 -19.39
C LYS A 64 20.53 -35.27 -20.60
N ARG A 65 21.73 -35.84 -20.45
CA ARG A 65 22.47 -36.72 -21.37
C ARG A 65 21.60 -37.87 -21.90
N LYS A 66 21.74 -38.17 -23.20
CA LYS A 66 21.17 -39.33 -23.90
C LYS A 66 21.69 -40.64 -23.33
N LEU A 67 20.79 -41.50 -22.87
CA LEU A 67 20.96 -42.95 -22.79
C LEU A 67 20.12 -43.57 -23.93
N SER A 68 20.63 -44.62 -24.55
CA SER A 68 20.10 -45.27 -25.75
C SER A 68 18.74 -45.94 -25.54
N GLN A 69 18.00 -46.05 -26.64
CA GLN A 69 16.54 -46.19 -26.72
C GLN A 69 15.96 -47.60 -26.45
N GLU A 70 16.70 -48.49 -25.78
CA GLU A 70 16.27 -49.89 -25.57
C GLU A 70 15.87 -50.23 -24.11
N GLU A 71 15.97 -49.30 -23.15
CA GLU A 71 15.55 -49.54 -21.74
C GLU A 71 14.20 -48.89 -21.34
N ILE A 72 13.37 -48.49 -22.31
CA ILE A 72 12.08 -47.81 -22.03
C ILE A 72 10.89 -48.76 -22.27
N THR A 73 10.83 -49.86 -21.52
CA THR A 73 9.58 -50.60 -21.29
C THR A 73 9.40 -50.86 -19.80
N LYS A 74 9.08 -49.79 -19.05
CA LYS A 74 8.35 -49.76 -17.76
C LYS A 74 8.25 -48.30 -17.27
N SER A 75 7.58 -47.44 -18.01
CA SER A 75 7.25 -46.09 -17.52
C SER A 75 6.08 -46.19 -16.54
N LYS A 76 6.40 -46.07 -15.24
CA LYS A 76 5.38 -45.85 -14.19
C LYS A 76 4.56 -44.62 -14.55
N ALA A 77 3.25 -44.78 -14.72
CA ALA A 77 2.31 -43.69 -14.84
C ALA A 77 2.58 -42.63 -13.75
N LYS A 78 2.84 -41.37 -14.15
CA LYS A 78 3.00 -40.25 -13.20
C LYS A 78 1.68 -40.08 -12.44
N LYS A 79 1.61 -40.61 -11.21
CA LYS A 79 0.48 -40.41 -10.30
C LYS A 79 0.26 -38.90 -10.14
N ALA A 80 -1.00 -38.46 -10.21
CA ALA A 80 -1.39 -37.10 -9.88
C ALA A 80 -0.78 -36.71 -8.52
N PRO A 81 -0.31 -35.46 -8.35
CA PRO A 81 0.30 -35.03 -7.10
C PRO A 81 -0.68 -35.26 -5.95
N LYS A 82 -0.24 -36.00 -4.93
CA LYS A 82 -1.06 -36.26 -3.73
C LYS A 82 -1.43 -34.91 -3.12
N LYS A 83 -2.73 -34.67 -2.89
CA LYS A 83 -3.20 -33.47 -2.18
C LYS A 83 -2.59 -33.45 -0.77
N PHE A 84 -2.11 -32.28 -0.36
CA PHE A 84 -1.56 -32.07 0.98
C PHE A 84 -2.68 -32.19 2.01
N ASP A 85 -2.46 -33.01 3.04
CA ASP A 85 -3.46 -33.36 4.04
C ASP A 85 -3.17 -32.63 5.36
N PHE A 86 -3.88 -31.53 5.61
CA PHE A 86 -3.69 -30.69 6.81
C PHE A 86 -4.04 -31.41 8.11
N SER A 87 -4.89 -32.45 8.07
CA SER A 87 -5.30 -33.18 9.28
C SER A 87 -4.15 -33.96 9.95
N LYS A 88 -3.07 -34.20 9.21
CA LYS A 88 -1.87 -34.93 9.68
C LYS A 88 -0.80 -34.03 10.28
N HIS A 89 -1.08 -32.73 10.41
CA HIS A 89 -0.11 -31.76 10.88
C HIS A 89 -0.66 -30.97 12.06
N ASN A 90 0.23 -30.66 12.99
CA ASN A 90 -0.09 -29.80 14.12
C ASN A 90 -0.29 -28.36 13.64
N THR A 91 -0.90 -27.55 14.50
CA THR A 91 -1.18 -26.15 14.19
C THR A 91 -0.95 -25.27 15.41
N ARG A 92 -0.40 -24.08 15.20
CA ARG A 92 -0.07 -23.11 16.24
C ARG A 92 -0.71 -21.77 15.94
N PHE A 93 -1.16 -21.07 16.98
CA PHE A 93 -1.61 -19.69 16.85
C PHE A 93 -0.42 -18.73 17.00
N ILE A 94 -0.18 -17.91 15.99
CA ILE A 94 0.96 -16.99 15.93
C ILE A 94 0.50 -15.58 15.59
N ALA A 95 1.38 -14.60 15.82
CA ALA A 95 1.26 -13.28 15.22
C ALA A 95 2.48 -12.99 14.32
N LEU A 96 2.25 -12.34 13.18
CA LEU A 96 3.29 -11.94 12.25
C LEU A 96 3.31 -10.42 12.15
N ARG A 97 4.50 -9.84 12.28
CA ARG A 97 4.76 -8.43 12.01
C ARG A 97 5.36 -8.30 10.62
N PHE A 98 4.86 -7.34 9.85
CA PHE A 98 5.28 -7.15 8.48
C PHE A 98 5.21 -5.70 8.03
N ALA A 99 5.98 -5.41 6.99
CA ALA A 99 6.05 -4.14 6.30
C ALA A 99 5.68 -4.32 4.82
N TYR A 100 5.17 -3.25 4.20
CA TYR A 100 4.96 -3.19 2.76
C TYR A 100 4.89 -1.76 2.23
N LEU A 101 5.27 -1.60 0.96
CA LEU A 101 5.02 -0.39 0.18
C LEU A 101 3.65 -0.50 -0.51
N GLY A 102 2.72 0.39 -0.18
CA GLY A 102 1.32 0.28 -0.60
C GLY A 102 1.03 0.63 -2.06
N TRP A 103 2.02 1.11 -2.81
CA TRP A 103 1.83 1.76 -4.12
C TRP A 103 1.37 0.79 -5.22
N ASN A 104 1.75 -0.48 -5.13
CA ASN A 104 1.40 -1.52 -6.09
C ASN A 104 0.14 -2.32 -5.68
N TYR A 105 -0.60 -1.86 -4.66
CA TYR A 105 -1.67 -2.63 -4.05
C TYR A 105 -2.97 -1.85 -3.91
N ASN A 106 -4.09 -2.57 -3.99
CA ASN A 106 -5.43 -2.02 -3.76
C ASN A 106 -5.81 -1.99 -2.26
N GLY A 107 -4.83 -1.62 -1.43
CA GLY A 107 -4.91 -1.60 0.03
C GLY A 107 -4.54 -2.93 0.69
N LEU A 108 -4.62 -2.95 2.01
CA LEU A 108 -4.27 -4.15 2.79
C LEU A 108 -5.29 -5.28 2.59
N ALA A 109 -6.57 -4.96 2.76
CA ALA A 109 -7.62 -5.95 2.96
C ALA A 109 -8.05 -6.62 1.65
N ILE A 110 -8.18 -7.95 1.66
CA ILE A 110 -8.83 -8.68 0.56
C ILE A 110 -10.24 -8.12 0.32
N GLN A 111 -10.57 -7.93 -0.95
CA GLN A 111 -11.88 -7.49 -1.42
C GLN A 111 -12.60 -8.67 -2.09
N LYS A 112 -13.92 -8.71 -1.98
CA LYS A 112 -14.74 -9.75 -2.64
C LYS A 112 -14.88 -9.50 -4.14
N GLU A 113 -14.89 -8.22 -4.52
CA GLU A 113 -15.00 -7.78 -5.90
C GLU A 113 -13.62 -7.70 -6.53
N TYR A 114 -13.58 -7.77 -7.86
CA TYR A 114 -12.35 -7.61 -8.62
C TYR A 114 -11.71 -6.25 -8.34
N THR A 115 -10.41 -6.26 -8.07
CA THR A 115 -9.59 -5.06 -7.92
C THR A 115 -8.56 -4.98 -9.04
N PRO A 116 -8.24 -3.78 -9.56
CA PRO A 116 -7.28 -3.63 -10.65
C PRO A 116 -5.84 -4.00 -10.26
N LEU A 117 -5.54 -4.02 -8.96
CA LEU A 117 -4.25 -4.40 -8.37
C LEU A 117 -4.51 -5.43 -7.27
N PRO A 118 -3.53 -6.30 -6.95
CA PRO A 118 -3.65 -7.23 -5.83
C PRO A 118 -3.78 -6.49 -4.49
N THR A 119 -4.21 -7.20 -3.46
CA THR A 119 -4.22 -6.71 -2.07
C THR A 119 -3.06 -7.35 -1.32
N VAL A 120 -2.52 -6.64 -0.33
CA VAL A 120 -1.36 -7.14 0.44
C VAL A 120 -1.71 -8.44 1.18
N GLU A 121 -2.89 -8.50 1.81
CA GLU A 121 -3.38 -9.74 2.42
C GLU A 121 -3.52 -10.89 1.41
N GLY A 122 -4.03 -10.60 0.21
CA GLY A 122 -4.14 -11.58 -0.86
C GLY A 122 -2.79 -12.20 -1.19
N THR A 123 -1.77 -11.36 -1.42
CA THR A 123 -0.41 -11.80 -1.73
C THR A 123 0.22 -12.60 -0.58
N ILE A 124 0.02 -12.17 0.67
CA ILE A 124 0.52 -12.92 1.84
C ILE A 124 -0.16 -14.28 1.96
N LEU A 125 -1.47 -14.36 1.74
CA LEU A 125 -2.22 -15.61 1.85
C LEU A 125 -1.94 -16.58 0.71
N GLU A 126 -1.71 -16.07 -0.50
CA GLU A 126 -1.22 -16.88 -1.63
C GLU A 126 0.14 -17.50 -1.29
N ALA A 127 1.07 -16.73 -0.72
CA ALA A 127 2.35 -17.26 -0.25
C ALA A 127 2.17 -18.34 0.82
N MET A 128 1.35 -18.08 1.85
CA MET A 128 1.03 -19.04 2.91
C MET A 128 0.40 -20.32 2.38
N ASN A 129 -0.53 -20.22 1.42
CA ASN A 129 -1.19 -21.39 0.82
C ASN A 129 -0.24 -22.20 -0.07
N LYS A 130 0.65 -21.51 -0.79
CA LYS A 130 1.68 -22.12 -1.64
C LYS A 130 2.66 -22.97 -0.81
N CYS A 131 3.11 -22.47 0.34
CA CYS A 131 3.97 -23.22 1.28
C CYS A 131 3.21 -24.09 2.29
N LYS A 132 1.90 -24.29 2.10
CA LYS A 132 1.04 -25.16 2.94
C LYS A 132 1.05 -24.78 4.42
N LEU A 133 1.11 -23.48 4.72
CA LEU A 133 0.94 -22.95 6.08
C LEU A 133 -0.53 -22.79 6.47
N VAL A 134 -1.40 -22.48 5.51
CA VAL A 134 -2.84 -22.32 5.70
C VAL A 134 -3.63 -23.22 4.75
N PRO A 135 -4.80 -23.75 5.17
CA PRO A 135 -5.56 -24.73 4.40
C PRO A 135 -6.22 -24.16 3.14
N SER A 136 -6.58 -22.88 3.15
CA SER A 136 -7.38 -22.26 2.10
C SER A 136 -7.15 -20.74 2.04
N MET A 137 -7.80 -20.06 1.09
CA MET A 137 -7.87 -18.60 1.02
C MET A 137 -9.02 -18.03 1.88
N VAL A 138 -9.74 -18.87 2.64
CA VAL A 138 -10.88 -18.47 3.47
C VAL A 138 -10.38 -18.15 4.88
N LEU A 139 -10.39 -16.86 5.21
CA LEU A 139 -9.82 -16.29 6.44
C LEU A 139 -10.37 -16.92 7.74
N GLN A 140 -11.62 -17.37 7.72
CA GLN A 140 -12.29 -17.97 8.87
C GLN A 140 -11.71 -19.32 9.27
N ASP A 141 -11.13 -20.07 8.32
CA ASP A 141 -10.64 -21.44 8.53
C ASP A 141 -9.46 -21.49 9.51
N TYR A 142 -8.80 -20.35 9.76
CA TYR A 142 -7.58 -20.26 10.56
C TYR A 142 -7.54 -19.02 11.47
N LYS A 143 -8.70 -18.55 11.94
CA LYS A 143 -8.81 -17.46 12.94
C LYS A 143 -8.01 -16.21 12.56
N PHE A 144 -8.05 -15.81 11.29
CA PHE A 144 -7.29 -14.66 10.81
C PHE A 144 -7.84 -13.35 11.39
N SER A 145 -6.95 -12.53 11.96
CA SER A 145 -7.20 -11.16 12.37
C SER A 145 -6.07 -10.23 11.93
N ARG A 146 -6.39 -8.95 11.79
CA ARG A 146 -5.50 -7.88 11.30
C ARG A 146 -5.62 -6.65 12.18
N CYS A 147 -4.52 -5.95 12.44
CA CYS A 147 -4.55 -4.81 13.35
C CYS A 147 -5.36 -3.61 12.86
N GLY A 148 -5.11 -3.21 11.61
CA GLY A 148 -5.80 -2.07 11.00
C GLY A 148 -5.77 -2.19 9.48
N ARG A 149 -6.83 -1.76 8.81
CA ARG A 149 -6.84 -1.70 7.35
C ARG A 149 -6.11 -0.45 6.90
N THR A 150 -5.27 -0.56 5.87
CA THR A 150 -4.78 0.60 5.12
C THR A 150 -5.52 0.70 3.81
N ASP A 151 -5.78 1.93 3.38
CA ASP A 151 -6.39 2.21 2.08
C ASP A 151 -5.40 1.93 0.94
N LYS A 152 -5.90 1.98 -0.31
CA LYS A 152 -5.08 1.91 -1.52
C LYS A 152 -3.92 2.92 -1.44
N GLY A 153 -2.73 2.51 -1.87
CA GLY A 153 -1.55 3.38 -1.92
C GLY A 153 -0.84 3.60 -0.58
N VAL A 154 -1.49 3.30 0.55
CA VAL A 154 -0.94 3.54 1.90
C VAL A 154 0.02 2.42 2.29
N SER A 155 1.23 2.78 2.71
CA SER A 155 2.28 1.86 3.16
C SER A 155 2.15 1.51 4.64
N ALA A 156 2.83 0.46 5.09
CA ALA A 156 2.93 0.12 6.51
C ALA A 156 4.30 -0.46 6.88
N MET A 157 4.81 -0.14 8.07
CA MET A 157 6.14 -0.57 8.52
C MET A 157 6.08 -1.63 9.63
N ASN A 158 5.03 -1.61 10.46
CA ASN A 158 4.82 -2.61 11.52
C ASN A 158 3.34 -3.01 11.59
N GLN A 159 2.79 -3.45 10.46
CA GLN A 159 1.46 -4.06 10.44
C GLN A 159 1.52 -5.43 11.12
N VAL A 160 0.43 -5.83 11.78
CA VAL A 160 0.35 -7.12 12.48
C VAL A 160 -0.90 -7.89 12.06
N ILE A 161 -0.71 -9.18 11.76
CA ILE A 161 -1.78 -10.16 11.62
C ILE A 161 -1.61 -11.27 12.65
N SER A 162 -2.70 -11.90 13.05
CA SER A 162 -2.70 -13.10 13.89
C SER A 162 -3.55 -14.18 13.28
N LEU A 163 -3.10 -15.44 13.35
CA LEU A 163 -3.73 -16.56 12.67
C LEU A 163 -3.20 -17.90 13.18
N LYS A 164 -3.95 -18.98 12.93
CA LYS A 164 -3.50 -20.36 13.15
C LYS A 164 -2.78 -20.88 11.89
N VAL A 165 -1.57 -21.40 12.03
CA VAL A 165 -0.79 -21.94 10.91
C VAL A 165 -0.33 -23.36 11.21
N ARG A 166 0.09 -24.09 10.17
CA ARG A 166 0.79 -25.37 10.32
C ARG A 166 2.03 -25.21 11.22
N SER A 167 2.27 -26.19 12.08
CA SER A 167 3.43 -26.27 12.98
C SER A 167 4.09 -27.64 12.88
N ASN A 168 5.39 -27.68 13.13
CA ASN A 168 6.15 -28.92 13.30
C ASN A 168 6.05 -29.49 14.73
N LEU A 169 5.58 -28.68 15.69
CA LEU A 169 5.57 -28.99 17.11
C LEU A 169 4.17 -29.43 17.55
N THR A 170 4.08 -30.41 18.46
CA THR A 170 2.81 -30.73 19.12
C THR A 170 2.38 -29.60 20.05
N ASP A 171 1.12 -29.62 20.51
CA ASP A 171 0.62 -28.57 21.41
C ASP A 171 1.39 -28.55 22.74
N GLU A 172 1.91 -29.69 23.22
CA GLU A 172 2.77 -29.78 24.40
C GLU A 172 4.18 -29.22 24.14
N GLU A 173 4.79 -29.56 23.00
CA GLU A 173 6.12 -29.07 22.64
C GLU A 173 6.15 -27.55 22.44
N GLN A 174 5.02 -26.97 22.00
CA GLN A 174 4.84 -25.53 21.84
C GLN A 174 4.88 -24.76 23.17
N LEU A 175 4.75 -25.42 24.32
CA LEU A 175 4.81 -24.77 25.64
C LEU A 175 6.24 -24.45 26.07
N ASP A 176 7.24 -25.16 25.54
CA ASP A 176 8.64 -25.01 25.88
C ASP A 176 9.40 -24.29 24.76
N ALA A 177 9.97 -23.12 25.08
CA ALA A 177 10.74 -22.31 24.14
C ALA A 177 12.00 -23.02 23.64
N ALA A 178 12.53 -24.02 24.35
CA ALA A 178 13.67 -24.81 23.89
C ALA A 178 13.37 -25.57 22.58
N ASN A 179 12.10 -25.85 22.28
CA ASN A 179 11.68 -26.53 21.06
C ASN A 179 11.50 -25.60 19.86
N ASP A 180 11.51 -24.28 20.05
CA ASP A 180 11.22 -23.31 18.99
C ASP A 180 12.20 -23.42 17.80
N CYS A 181 13.43 -23.91 18.03
CA CYS A 181 14.43 -24.13 16.97
C CYS A 181 14.02 -25.22 15.94
N ARG A 182 13.09 -26.12 16.30
CA ARG A 182 12.52 -27.14 15.41
C ARG A 182 11.26 -26.67 14.68
N GLU A 183 10.74 -25.50 15.05
CA GLU A 183 9.56 -24.93 14.41
C GLU A 183 9.85 -24.51 12.96
N ILE A 184 8.80 -24.37 12.16
CA ILE A 184 8.91 -23.82 10.81
C ILE A 184 9.48 -22.40 10.90
N PRO A 185 10.53 -22.05 10.14
CA PRO A 185 11.08 -20.70 10.12
C PRO A 185 10.16 -19.78 9.28
N TYR A 186 9.01 -19.42 9.85
CA TYR A 186 7.89 -18.77 9.16
C TYR A 186 8.30 -17.53 8.40
N VAL A 187 9.09 -16.65 9.04
CA VAL A 187 9.56 -15.40 8.43
C VAL A 187 10.37 -15.67 7.17
N HIS A 188 11.30 -16.62 7.24
CA HIS A 188 12.15 -16.99 6.12
C HIS A 188 11.35 -17.61 4.97
N VAL A 189 10.49 -18.59 5.27
CA VAL A 189 9.69 -19.31 4.25
C VAL A 189 8.77 -18.34 3.51
N LEU A 190 8.12 -17.41 4.22
CA LEU A 190 7.24 -16.44 3.61
C LEU A 190 8.00 -15.44 2.75
N ASN A 191 9.11 -14.87 3.24
CA ASN A 191 9.89 -13.89 2.48
C ASN A 191 10.55 -14.46 1.22
N GLN A 192 10.72 -15.78 1.09
CA GLN A 192 11.15 -16.41 -0.17
C GLN A 192 10.07 -16.39 -1.27
N LEU A 193 8.81 -16.27 -0.88
CA LEU A 193 7.66 -16.32 -1.79
C LEU A 193 7.02 -14.94 -2.00
N LEU A 194 7.27 -14.01 -1.09
CA LEU A 194 6.73 -12.65 -1.15
C LEU A 194 7.53 -11.76 -2.10
N PRO A 195 6.86 -10.81 -2.79
CA PRO A 195 7.52 -9.81 -3.60
C PRO A 195 8.34 -8.85 -2.72
N ASP A 196 9.31 -8.15 -3.32
CA ASP A 196 10.32 -7.37 -2.59
C ASP A 196 9.76 -6.20 -1.77
N ASP A 197 8.57 -5.74 -2.12
CA ASP A 197 7.80 -4.68 -1.47
C ASP A 197 6.83 -5.19 -0.39
N ILE A 198 6.85 -6.48 -0.03
CA ILE A 198 6.21 -7.05 1.17
C ILE A 198 7.21 -7.90 1.95
N ARG A 199 7.37 -7.61 3.23
CA ARG A 199 8.32 -8.32 4.10
C ARG A 199 7.74 -8.63 5.47
N ILE A 200 7.80 -9.90 5.84
CA ILE A 200 7.61 -10.33 7.23
C ILE A 200 8.90 -9.99 7.98
N SER A 201 8.80 -9.21 9.05
CA SER A 201 9.95 -8.76 9.84
C SER A 201 10.12 -9.58 11.12
N ALA A 202 9.03 -10.10 11.69
CA ALA A 202 9.10 -10.89 12.91
C ALA A 202 7.90 -11.83 13.06
N VAL A 203 8.08 -12.85 13.90
CA VAL A 203 7.00 -13.74 14.36
C VAL A 203 6.93 -13.76 15.88
N CYS A 204 5.73 -13.73 16.43
CA CYS A 204 5.47 -14.06 17.83
C CYS A 204 4.83 -15.45 17.88
N LEU A 205 5.57 -16.44 18.37
CA LEU A 205 5.14 -17.84 18.41
C LEU A 205 4.12 -18.12 19.53
N ARG A 206 4.10 -17.28 20.56
CA ARG A 206 3.17 -17.37 21.69
C ARG A 206 2.55 -16.00 21.98
N PRO A 207 1.58 -15.54 21.16
CA PRO A 207 0.81 -14.36 21.49
C PRO A 207 0.07 -14.53 22.84
N PRO A 208 -0.26 -13.44 23.56
CA PRO A 208 -1.01 -13.52 24.80
C PRO A 208 -2.34 -14.29 24.66
N PRO A 209 -2.88 -14.87 25.75
CA PRO A 209 -4.20 -15.49 25.72
C PRO A 209 -5.27 -14.51 25.19
N ASN A 210 -6.17 -15.01 24.34
CA ASN A 210 -7.22 -14.23 23.67
C ASN A 210 -6.72 -13.08 22.79
N PHE A 211 -5.45 -13.12 22.36
CA PHE A 211 -4.91 -12.12 21.46
C PHE A 211 -5.67 -12.10 20.13
N ASP A 212 -6.06 -10.89 19.73
CA ASP A 212 -6.61 -10.60 18.42
C ASP A 212 -5.88 -9.36 17.89
N ALA A 213 -5.25 -9.46 16.72
CA ALA A 213 -4.44 -8.37 16.19
C ALA A 213 -5.20 -7.04 16.11
N ARG A 214 -6.52 -7.04 15.86
CA ARG A 214 -7.35 -5.84 15.82
C ARG A 214 -7.64 -5.29 17.21
N PHE A 215 -8.17 -6.14 18.08
CA PHE A 215 -8.75 -5.72 19.37
C PHE A 215 -7.71 -5.60 20.48
N SER A 216 -6.60 -6.34 20.40
CA SER A 216 -5.49 -6.25 21.34
C SER A 216 -4.54 -5.07 21.05
N CYS A 217 -4.69 -4.37 19.92
CA CYS A 217 -3.87 -3.19 19.62
C CYS A 217 -4.31 -1.99 20.46
N VAL A 218 -3.36 -1.43 21.21
CA VAL A 218 -3.56 -0.33 22.16
C VAL A 218 -3.65 1.02 21.43
N HIS A 219 -2.71 1.29 20.53
CA HIS A 219 -2.70 2.50 19.71
C HIS A 219 -1.99 2.27 18.38
N ARG A 220 -2.32 3.09 17.40
CA ARG A 220 -1.69 3.09 16.07
C ARG A 220 -0.92 4.39 15.90
N HIS A 221 0.24 4.30 15.29
CA HIS A 221 1.13 5.41 14.98
C HIS A 221 1.18 5.57 13.46
N TYR A 222 0.64 6.68 12.97
CA TYR A 222 0.74 7.06 11.57
C TYR A 222 1.78 8.16 11.41
N LYS A 223 2.46 8.12 10.26
CA LYS A 223 3.28 9.22 9.77
C LYS A 223 2.78 9.64 8.40
N TYR A 224 2.75 10.95 8.15
CA TYR A 224 2.46 11.48 6.82
C TYR A 224 3.61 12.39 6.39
N VAL A 225 4.32 11.99 5.34
CA VAL A 225 5.47 12.75 4.82
C VAL A 225 4.98 13.83 3.85
N PHE A 226 5.53 15.04 3.94
CA PHE A 226 5.20 16.10 2.99
C PHE A 226 6.36 17.07 2.81
N ASN A 227 6.35 17.78 1.68
CA ASN A 227 7.31 18.86 1.42
C ASN A 227 6.76 20.17 2.00
N GLY A 228 7.55 20.85 2.83
CA GLY A 228 7.19 22.10 3.51
C GLY A 228 7.34 23.36 2.64
N LYS A 229 7.81 23.23 1.40
CA LYS A 229 8.00 24.39 0.51
C LYS A 229 6.67 25.13 0.30
N ASN A 230 6.72 26.45 0.47
CA ASN A 230 5.57 27.36 0.37
C ASN A 230 4.46 27.08 1.40
N LEU A 231 4.79 26.47 2.54
CA LEU A 231 3.87 26.25 3.66
C LEU A 231 4.37 26.96 4.92
N ASP A 232 3.44 27.58 5.65
CA ASP A 232 3.62 28.04 7.02
C ASP A 232 3.52 26.84 7.98
N VAL A 233 4.67 26.20 8.22
CA VAL A 233 4.77 24.99 9.04
C VAL A 233 4.46 25.28 10.51
N ASP A 234 4.69 26.51 10.98
CA ASP A 234 4.40 26.90 12.36
C ASP A 234 2.89 26.97 12.60
N LYS A 235 2.14 27.57 11.66
CA LYS A 235 0.67 27.52 11.68
C LYS A 235 0.15 26.09 11.61
N MET A 236 0.72 25.25 10.75
CA MET A 236 0.35 23.83 10.68
C MET A 236 0.63 23.11 12.01
N SER A 237 1.76 23.39 12.64
CA SER A 237 2.15 22.80 13.92
C SER A 237 1.19 23.21 15.04
N LYS A 238 0.80 24.48 15.08
CA LYS A 238 -0.23 24.99 15.99
C LYS A 238 -1.58 24.31 15.77
N ALA A 239 -2.01 24.19 14.51
CA ALA A 239 -3.26 23.51 14.16
C ALA A 239 -3.24 22.01 14.52
N ALA A 240 -2.09 21.34 14.36
CA ALA A 240 -1.91 19.94 14.71
C ALA A 240 -2.11 19.66 16.21
N LEU A 241 -1.69 20.58 17.08
CA LEU A 241 -1.89 20.45 18.54
C LEU A 241 -3.37 20.44 18.92
N TYR A 242 -4.22 21.12 18.16
CA TYR A 242 -5.67 21.13 18.41
C TYR A 242 -6.34 19.77 18.21
N PHE A 243 -5.67 18.77 17.64
CA PHE A 243 -6.22 17.42 17.53
C PHE A 243 -6.09 16.58 18.81
N LEU A 244 -5.26 16.99 19.77
CA LEU A 244 -4.98 16.21 20.99
C LEU A 244 -6.24 15.97 21.85
N GLY A 245 -6.28 14.80 22.49
CA GLY A 245 -7.37 14.40 23.39
C GLY A 245 -8.50 13.63 22.69
N GLU A 246 -9.59 13.42 23.42
CA GLU A 246 -10.79 12.77 22.90
C GLU A 246 -11.74 13.79 22.27
N LYS A 247 -12.01 13.66 20.97
CA LYS A 247 -12.85 14.59 20.20
C LYS A 247 -13.67 13.86 19.16
N ASP A 248 -14.73 14.51 18.67
CA ASP A 248 -15.55 13.99 17.56
C ASP A 248 -14.92 14.36 16.21
N PHE A 249 -14.48 13.35 15.46
CA PHE A 249 -13.76 13.52 14.20
C PHE A 249 -14.67 13.32 12.96
N ARG A 250 -16.00 13.41 13.08
CA ARG A 250 -16.90 13.23 11.93
C ARG A 250 -16.61 14.17 10.76
N ASN A 251 -16.19 15.40 11.06
CA ASN A 251 -15.81 16.40 10.07
C ASN A 251 -14.42 16.17 9.47
N PHE A 252 -13.67 15.21 10.01
CA PHE A 252 -12.35 14.81 9.56
C PHE A 252 -12.32 13.37 9.04
N CYS A 253 -13.43 12.81 8.59
CA CYS A 253 -13.45 11.46 8.04
C CYS A 253 -14.39 11.36 6.83
N LYS A 254 -14.30 10.25 6.11
CA LYS A 254 -15.31 9.90 5.12
C LYS A 254 -16.43 9.11 5.79
N LEU A 255 -17.66 9.55 5.58
CA LEU A 255 -18.85 8.84 6.06
C LEU A 255 -19.12 7.62 5.18
N ASP A 256 -19.31 6.46 5.81
CA ASP A 256 -19.67 5.21 5.15
C ASP A 256 -20.92 4.63 5.79
N GLY A 257 -22.06 4.82 5.11
CA GLY A 257 -23.34 4.27 5.55
C GLY A 257 -23.32 2.75 5.66
N SER A 258 -22.41 2.03 4.99
CA SER A 258 -22.33 0.57 5.13
C SER A 258 -21.86 0.11 6.51
N LYS A 259 -21.13 0.97 7.23
CA LYS A 259 -20.61 0.66 8.57
C LYS A 259 -21.59 1.00 9.68
N GLN A 260 -22.61 1.81 9.39
CA GLN A 260 -23.60 2.27 10.37
C GLN A 260 -22.93 2.80 11.65
N ILE A 261 -21.82 3.53 11.50
CA ILE A 261 -21.08 4.08 12.64
C ILE A 261 -21.91 5.22 13.22
N THR A 262 -22.09 5.19 14.54
CA THR A 262 -22.72 6.24 15.33
C THR A 262 -21.72 6.98 16.23
N ASN A 263 -20.58 6.35 16.55
CA ASN A 263 -19.54 6.92 17.38
C ASN A 263 -18.32 7.38 16.57
N PHE A 264 -18.17 8.70 16.48
CA PHE A 264 -17.06 9.39 15.79
C PHE A 264 -16.00 9.93 16.75
N LYS A 265 -16.13 9.66 18.06
CA LYS A 265 -15.13 10.06 19.04
C LYS A 265 -13.88 9.21 18.92
N ARG A 266 -12.71 9.84 18.84
CA ARG A 266 -11.40 9.18 18.85
C ARG A 266 -10.46 9.94 19.77
N THR A 267 -9.50 9.23 20.33
CA THR A 267 -8.48 9.80 21.22
C THR A 267 -7.16 9.89 20.50
N ILE A 268 -6.67 11.12 20.31
CA ILE A 268 -5.33 11.38 19.81
C ILE A 268 -4.40 11.59 21.01
N ILE A 269 -3.39 10.74 21.09
CA ILE A 269 -2.41 10.68 22.19
C ILE A 269 -1.23 11.62 21.91
N SER A 270 -0.78 11.68 20.65
CA SER A 270 0.28 12.58 20.19
C SER A 270 -0.04 13.07 18.79
N SER A 271 0.24 14.35 18.51
CA SER A 271 0.01 15.01 17.23
C SER A 271 1.05 16.10 17.06
N LYS A 272 2.05 15.85 16.20
CA LYS A 272 3.21 16.74 16.02
C LYS A 272 3.60 16.84 14.55
N ILE A 273 4.16 17.98 14.16
CA ILE A 273 4.88 18.10 12.89
C ILE A 273 6.36 18.14 13.21
N LEU A 274 7.13 17.26 12.59
CA LEU A 274 8.55 17.06 12.84
C LEU A 274 9.34 17.25 11.53
N PRO A 275 10.50 17.93 11.55
CA PRO A 275 11.38 17.97 10.38
C PRO A 275 11.98 16.59 10.10
N LEU A 276 12.06 16.21 8.82
CA LEU A 276 12.75 15.01 8.34
C LEU A 276 14.04 15.36 7.57
N SER A 277 14.02 16.47 6.84
CA SER A 277 15.17 17.05 6.16
C SER A 277 14.95 18.56 6.01
N GLU A 278 15.83 19.26 5.29
CA GLU A 278 15.71 20.70 5.03
C GLU A 278 14.35 21.10 4.45
N THR A 279 13.76 20.26 3.59
CA THR A 279 12.49 20.57 2.91
C THR A 279 11.35 19.61 3.23
N PHE A 280 11.63 18.46 3.83
CA PHE A 280 10.60 17.47 4.17
C PHE A 280 10.27 17.46 5.65
N TYR A 281 8.98 17.30 5.92
CA TYR A 281 8.40 17.20 7.25
C TYR A 281 7.54 15.95 7.36
N CYS A 282 7.24 15.58 8.59
CA CYS A 282 6.38 14.47 8.95
C CYS A 282 5.32 14.93 9.92
N PHE A 283 4.05 14.72 9.58
CA PHE A 283 2.98 14.72 10.58
C PHE A 283 2.98 13.38 11.32
N ASP A 284 3.45 13.41 12.56
CA ASP A 284 3.61 12.29 13.47
C ASP A 284 2.40 12.19 14.41
N LEU A 285 1.61 11.13 14.24
CA LEU A 285 0.28 11.02 14.84
C LEU A 285 0.09 9.68 15.53
N ILE A 286 -0.19 9.71 16.83
CA ILE A 286 -0.49 8.52 17.65
C ILE A 286 -1.92 8.64 18.17
N GLY A 287 -2.75 7.63 17.93
CA GLY A 287 -4.13 7.60 18.40
C GLY A 287 -4.61 6.18 18.73
N SER A 288 -5.64 6.07 19.56
CA SER A 288 -6.20 4.77 19.96
C SER A 288 -6.80 4.01 18.78
N ALA A 289 -7.55 4.72 17.95
CA ALA A 289 -8.11 4.24 16.68
C ALA A 289 -8.37 5.40 15.73
N PHE A 290 -8.56 5.09 14.45
CA PHE A 290 -8.83 6.09 13.41
C PHE A 290 -10.09 5.70 12.62
N LEU A 291 -10.87 6.71 12.24
CA LEU A 291 -12.01 6.61 11.33
C LEU A 291 -11.51 6.46 9.88
N TRP A 292 -12.42 6.09 8.98
CA TRP A 292 -12.10 5.94 7.57
C TRP A 292 -11.60 7.26 6.97
N HIS A 293 -10.41 7.22 6.36
CA HIS A 293 -9.70 8.36 5.79
C HIS A 293 -9.31 9.47 6.79
N GLN A 294 -9.37 9.22 8.11
CA GLN A 294 -9.24 10.29 9.10
C GLN A 294 -7.95 11.09 8.97
N VAL A 295 -6.81 10.41 8.90
CA VAL A 295 -5.48 11.03 8.85
C VAL A 295 -5.32 11.90 7.58
N ARG A 296 -5.82 11.44 6.44
CA ARG A 296 -5.75 12.19 5.17
C ARG A 296 -6.65 13.42 5.17
N CYS A 297 -7.80 13.33 5.83
CA CYS A 297 -8.69 14.47 6.05
C CYS A 297 -8.06 15.50 7.00
N MET A 298 -7.40 15.06 8.08
CA MET A 298 -6.64 15.95 8.97
C MET A 298 -5.53 16.66 8.20
N MET A 299 -4.74 15.93 7.41
CA MET A 299 -3.68 16.52 6.58
C MET A 299 -4.21 17.50 5.55
N ALA A 300 -5.38 17.26 4.95
CA ALA A 300 -5.97 18.21 4.01
C ALA A 300 -6.22 19.57 4.67
N ILE A 301 -6.74 19.58 5.90
CA ILE A 301 -6.97 20.81 6.66
C ILE A 301 -5.64 21.46 7.04
N LEU A 302 -4.65 20.68 7.46
CA LEU A 302 -3.31 21.20 7.74
C LEU A 302 -2.68 21.84 6.48
N PHE A 303 -2.86 21.27 5.29
CA PHE A 303 -2.38 21.90 4.05
C PHE A 303 -3.08 23.22 3.74
N LEU A 304 -4.38 23.35 4.04
CA LEU A 304 -5.09 24.63 3.88
C LEU A 304 -4.55 25.68 4.86
N VAL A 305 -4.25 25.28 6.09
CA VAL A 305 -3.62 26.15 7.10
C VAL A 305 -2.20 26.55 6.68
N GLY A 306 -1.39 25.59 6.22
CA GLY A 306 -0.02 25.85 5.78
C GLY A 306 0.04 26.78 4.57
N GLN A 307 -0.92 26.71 3.65
CA GLN A 307 -1.03 27.65 2.53
C GLN A 307 -1.63 29.01 2.95
N SER A 308 -1.86 29.25 4.25
CA SER A 308 -2.54 30.43 4.80
C SER A 308 -3.93 30.69 4.20
N LEU A 309 -4.57 29.65 3.68
CA LEU A 309 -5.94 29.70 3.18
C LEU A 309 -6.95 29.58 4.33
N GLU A 310 -6.55 28.98 5.45
CA GLU A 310 -7.30 28.91 6.70
C GLU A 310 -6.40 29.26 7.89
N GLU A 311 -7.01 29.74 8.98
CA GLU A 311 -6.28 29.95 10.24
C GLU A 311 -6.26 28.65 11.07
N PRO A 312 -5.25 28.42 11.93
CA PRO A 312 -5.13 27.20 12.72
C PRO A 312 -6.39 26.81 13.51
N GLU A 313 -7.12 27.81 14.01
CA GLU A 313 -8.34 27.67 14.80
C GLU A 313 -9.48 27.00 14.03
N ILE A 314 -9.39 26.90 12.69
CA ILE A 314 -10.36 26.13 11.90
C ILE A 314 -10.49 24.69 12.39
N VAL A 315 -9.41 24.10 12.90
CA VAL A 315 -9.42 22.75 13.47
C VAL A 315 -10.37 22.69 14.66
N LEU A 316 -10.33 23.68 15.55
CA LEU A 316 -11.24 23.75 16.70
C LEU A 316 -12.69 23.87 16.27
N HIS A 317 -12.98 24.71 15.27
CA HIS A 317 -14.34 24.87 14.76
C HIS A 317 -14.89 23.60 14.13
N LEU A 318 -14.06 22.85 13.38
CA LEU A 318 -14.47 21.60 12.76
C LEU A 318 -14.63 20.45 13.78
N LEU A 319 -13.95 20.51 14.92
CA LEU A 319 -14.10 19.53 16.02
C LEU A 319 -15.31 19.83 16.91
N ASP A 320 -15.80 21.06 16.88
CA ASP A 320 -16.99 21.53 17.60
C ASP A 320 -18.25 21.25 16.76
N ILE A 321 -19.00 20.22 17.16
CA ILE A 321 -20.18 19.75 16.41
C ILE A 321 -21.38 20.69 16.57
N GLU A 322 -21.42 21.51 17.64
CA GLU A 322 -22.48 22.51 17.80
C GLU A 322 -22.29 23.65 16.80
N LYS A 323 -21.04 24.06 16.56
CA LYS A 323 -20.71 25.08 15.55
C LYS A 323 -20.69 24.54 14.13
N THR A 324 -20.17 23.33 13.95
CA THR A 324 -20.03 22.68 12.66
C THR A 324 -20.71 21.30 12.69
N PRO A 325 -22.06 21.25 12.60
CA PRO A 325 -22.80 20.00 12.67
C PRO A 325 -22.55 19.08 11.47
N GLN A 326 -22.14 19.64 10.33
CA GLN A 326 -21.92 18.93 9.09
C GLN A 326 -20.57 19.24 8.47
N ARG A 327 -19.93 18.20 7.91
CA ARG A 327 -18.61 18.31 7.29
C ARG A 327 -18.66 19.22 6.07
N PRO A 328 -17.88 20.32 6.00
CA PRO A 328 -17.78 21.11 4.77
C PRO A 328 -17.17 20.28 3.64
N VAL A 329 -17.49 20.63 2.40
CA VAL A 329 -16.93 19.94 1.23
C VAL A 329 -15.46 20.36 1.03
N TYR A 330 -14.57 19.38 1.19
CA TYR A 330 -13.15 19.52 0.87
C TYR A 330 -12.56 18.18 0.40
N GLU A 331 -11.49 18.28 -0.41
CA GLU A 331 -10.74 17.16 -0.95
C GLU A 331 -9.73 16.63 0.07
N MET A 332 -9.43 15.33 0.02
CA MET A 332 -8.50 14.70 0.96
C MET A 332 -7.06 14.82 0.46
N ALA A 333 -6.11 14.78 1.39
CA ALA A 333 -4.70 14.72 1.06
C ALA A 333 -4.35 13.45 0.25
N ASN A 334 -3.25 13.50 -0.49
CA ASN A 334 -2.74 12.35 -1.26
C ASN A 334 -2.53 11.11 -0.35
N ASP A 335 -2.73 9.90 -0.87
CA ASP A 335 -2.54 8.63 -0.13
C ASP A 335 -1.08 8.18 -0.08
N ILE A 336 -0.30 8.41 -1.14
CA ILE A 336 1.08 7.94 -1.29
C ILE A 336 1.97 8.21 -0.07
N PRO A 337 1.93 9.40 0.56
CA PRO A 337 2.85 9.74 1.65
C PRO A 337 2.40 9.25 3.03
N LEU A 338 1.22 8.64 3.14
CA LEU A 338 0.71 8.11 4.39
C LEU A 338 1.32 6.73 4.65
N LEU A 339 1.84 6.56 5.87
CA LEU A 339 2.30 5.28 6.36
C LEU A 339 1.71 4.96 7.74
N LEU A 340 1.29 3.70 7.91
CA LEU A 340 1.13 3.10 9.23
C LEU A 340 2.52 2.74 9.76
N TYR A 341 3.07 3.57 10.62
CA TYR A 341 4.43 3.43 11.12
C TYR A 341 4.54 2.34 12.18
N ASP A 342 3.64 2.35 13.17
CA ASP A 342 3.65 1.37 14.25
C ASP A 342 2.26 0.97 14.77
N CYS A 343 2.18 -0.26 15.30
CA CYS A 343 1.03 -0.81 16.00
C CYS A 343 1.48 -1.28 17.38
N LYS A 344 1.00 -0.62 18.44
CA LYS A 344 1.39 -1.02 19.80
C LYS A 344 0.47 -2.09 20.35
N PHE A 345 1.10 -3.12 20.90
CA PHE A 345 0.44 -4.24 21.59
C PHE A 345 0.93 -4.35 23.04
N PRO A 346 0.23 -5.13 23.89
CA PRO A 346 0.77 -5.65 25.13
C PRO A 346 2.12 -6.35 24.91
N LYS A 347 2.83 -6.68 26.01
CA LYS A 347 4.13 -7.37 25.91
C LYS A 347 3.98 -8.64 25.06
N MET A 348 4.75 -8.69 23.98
CA MET A 348 4.83 -9.82 23.05
C MET A 348 6.31 -10.13 22.82
N GLU A 349 6.62 -11.42 22.72
CA GLU A 349 7.96 -11.89 22.38
C GLU A 349 8.07 -12.01 20.86
N TRP A 350 8.76 -11.06 20.24
CA TRP A 350 9.01 -11.06 18.80
C TRP A 350 10.34 -11.73 18.49
N GLN A 351 10.30 -12.76 17.66
CA GLN A 351 11.47 -13.42 17.08
C GLN A 351 11.73 -12.83 15.70
N GLU A 352 12.91 -12.24 15.55
CA GLU A 352 13.40 -11.67 14.30
C GLU A 352 14.37 -12.67 13.62
N PRO A 353 14.51 -12.63 12.28
CA PRO A 353 15.52 -13.44 11.60
C PRO A 353 16.93 -13.16 12.13
N ALA A 354 17.75 -14.20 12.28
CA ALA A 354 19.16 -14.04 12.60
C ALA A 354 19.88 -13.26 11.49
N VAL A 355 20.55 -12.15 11.85
CA VAL A 355 21.20 -11.25 10.90
C VAL A 355 22.42 -11.91 10.23
N ASP A 356 23.05 -12.85 10.92
CA ASP A 356 24.28 -13.54 10.46
C ASP A 356 24.01 -14.74 9.53
N ASP A 357 22.74 -15.07 9.27
CA ASP A 357 22.39 -16.13 8.31
C ASP A 357 22.58 -15.59 6.87
N TYR A 358 23.27 -16.34 6.00
CA TYR A 358 23.38 -16.03 4.57
C TYR A 358 22.01 -15.75 3.93
N LYS A 359 20.94 -16.36 4.45
CA LYS A 359 19.57 -16.11 4.01
C LYS A 359 19.06 -14.70 4.36
N ALA A 360 19.52 -14.10 5.47
CA ALA A 360 19.23 -12.72 5.83
C ALA A 360 19.95 -11.73 4.90
N ILE A 361 21.14 -12.07 4.40
CA ILE A 361 21.87 -11.25 3.41
C ILE A 361 21.03 -11.00 2.16
N LYS A 362 20.37 -12.05 1.63
CA LYS A 362 19.50 -11.91 0.45
C LYS A 362 18.32 -10.97 0.71
N PHE A 363 17.76 -11.00 1.92
CA PHE A 363 16.70 -10.10 2.33
C PHE A 363 17.18 -8.65 2.34
N THR A 364 18.30 -8.39 3.00
CA THR A 364 18.90 -7.04 3.11
C THR A 364 19.23 -6.49 1.72
N THR A 365 19.84 -7.32 0.88
CA THR A 365 20.19 -6.95 -0.50
C THR A 365 18.94 -6.54 -1.31
N ALA A 366 17.82 -7.25 -1.16
CA ALA A 366 16.59 -6.91 -1.86
C ALA A 366 16.02 -5.56 -1.39
N THR A 367 16.06 -5.27 -0.08
CA THR A 367 15.58 -3.99 0.46
C THR A 367 16.49 -2.82 0.09
N GLU A 368 17.80 -3.03 0.07
CA GLU A 368 18.79 -2.03 -0.39
C GLU A 368 18.61 -1.75 -1.88
N ALA A 369 18.45 -2.80 -2.70
CA ALA A 369 18.20 -2.66 -4.13
C ALA A 369 16.90 -1.89 -4.41
N LEU A 370 15.83 -2.15 -3.63
CA LEU A 370 14.57 -1.43 -3.76
C LEU A 370 14.73 0.06 -3.39
N THR A 371 15.49 0.35 -2.33
CA THR A 371 15.78 1.73 -1.90
C THR A 371 16.57 2.47 -2.98
N LEU A 372 17.68 1.89 -3.43
CA LEU A 372 18.52 2.44 -4.50
C LEU A 372 17.71 2.67 -5.78
N HIS A 373 16.81 1.76 -6.14
CA HIS A 373 15.93 1.92 -7.31
C HIS A 373 15.07 3.19 -7.24
N TYR A 374 14.50 3.50 -6.07
CA TYR A 374 13.71 4.73 -5.91
C TYR A 374 14.58 5.98 -5.82
N GLU A 375 15.76 5.90 -5.22
CA GLU A 375 16.73 7.00 -5.20
C GLU A 375 17.20 7.35 -6.62
N LEU A 376 17.55 6.34 -7.43
CA LEU A 376 17.93 6.53 -8.82
C LEU A 376 16.78 7.14 -9.64
N LYS A 377 15.55 6.67 -9.45
CA LYS A 377 14.37 7.27 -10.09
C LYS A 377 14.18 8.73 -9.68
N ALA A 378 14.30 9.04 -8.40
CA ALA A 378 14.19 10.40 -7.90
C ALA A 378 15.30 11.30 -8.50
N ALA A 379 16.54 10.81 -8.56
CA ALA A 379 17.65 11.53 -9.18
C ALA A 379 17.41 11.80 -10.67
N VAL A 380 16.95 10.80 -11.44
CA VAL A 380 16.59 10.97 -12.85
C VAL A 380 15.41 11.94 -13.02
N CYS A 381 14.39 11.88 -12.15
CA CYS A 381 13.28 12.83 -12.17
C CYS A 381 13.73 14.26 -11.89
N ASN A 382 14.72 14.45 -11.01
CA ASN A 382 15.30 15.77 -10.75
C ASN A 382 16.07 16.29 -11.99
N ILE A 383 16.90 15.46 -12.61
CA ILE A 383 17.59 15.83 -13.86
C ILE A 383 16.57 16.17 -14.96
N PHE A 384 15.52 15.36 -15.11
CA PHE A 384 14.45 15.61 -16.07
C PHE A 384 13.76 16.95 -15.82
N LYS A 385 13.48 17.28 -14.56
CA LYS A 385 12.88 18.56 -14.16
C LYS A 385 13.77 19.75 -14.54
N ASP A 386 15.08 19.64 -14.36
CA ASP A 386 16.04 20.72 -14.62
C ASP A 386 16.26 21.01 -16.11
N VAL A 387 15.99 20.02 -16.98
CA VAL A 387 16.06 20.19 -18.45
C VAL A 387 14.83 20.90 -19.00
N LEU A 388 13.70 20.83 -18.31
CA LEU A 388 12.45 21.41 -18.78
C LEU A 388 12.40 22.92 -18.47
N PRO A 389 11.91 23.74 -19.42
CA PRO A 389 11.69 25.15 -19.13
C PRO A 389 10.63 25.30 -18.03
N THR A 390 10.98 25.97 -16.95
CA THR A 390 10.04 26.32 -15.89
C THR A 390 9.35 27.63 -16.24
N ALA A 391 8.04 27.59 -16.43
CA ALA A 391 7.24 28.81 -16.50
C ALA A 391 7.22 29.49 -15.13
N ASP A 392 7.37 30.82 -15.11
CA ASP A 392 7.22 31.58 -13.88
C ASP A 392 5.74 31.60 -13.48
N THR A 393 5.38 30.77 -12.51
CA THR A 393 4.00 30.63 -12.02
C THR A 393 3.53 31.87 -11.25
N ASN A 394 4.43 32.78 -10.88
CA ASN A 394 4.09 34.01 -10.18
C ASN A 394 3.27 34.98 -11.04
N ASN A 395 3.27 34.82 -12.36
CA ASN A 395 2.52 35.68 -13.29
C ASN A 395 1.03 35.35 -13.41
N PHE A 396 0.53 34.33 -12.73
CA PHE A 396 -0.88 33.98 -12.74
C PHE A 396 -1.52 34.30 -11.39
N SER A 397 -2.46 35.25 -11.36
CA SER A 397 -3.23 35.66 -10.17
C SER A 397 -4.16 34.59 -9.59
N LYS A 398 -4.04 33.33 -10.02
CA LYS A 398 -4.95 32.25 -9.63
C LYS A 398 -4.46 31.57 -8.37
N THR A 399 -5.38 31.28 -7.45
CA THR A 399 -5.06 30.50 -6.26
C THR A 399 -4.90 29.03 -6.64
N ILE A 400 -3.85 28.38 -6.13
CA ILE A 400 -3.60 26.95 -6.31
C ILE A 400 -3.70 26.28 -4.95
N ILE A 401 -4.61 25.31 -4.80
CA ILE A 401 -4.74 24.52 -3.58
C ILE A 401 -3.97 23.21 -3.77
N ASN A 402 -2.85 23.05 -3.08
CA ASN A 402 -2.07 21.81 -3.09
C ASN A 402 -2.33 21.00 -1.81
N LEU A 403 -2.72 19.73 -1.97
CA LEU A 403 -3.01 18.82 -0.86
C LEU A 403 -1.98 17.69 -0.76
N GLY A 404 -0.72 18.03 -1.07
CA GLY A 404 0.45 17.15 -0.97
C GLY A 404 0.74 16.31 -2.21
N ASP A 405 0.07 16.58 -3.34
CA ASP A 405 0.25 15.82 -4.59
C ASP A 405 1.23 16.47 -5.58
N GLY A 406 1.69 17.70 -5.28
CA GLY A 406 2.62 18.45 -6.13
C GLY A 406 1.99 19.06 -7.40
N LYS A 407 0.73 18.74 -7.72
CA LYS A 407 0.01 19.29 -8.87
C LYS A 407 -0.80 20.51 -8.47
N GLY A 408 -1.51 20.39 -7.35
CA GLY A 408 -2.47 21.37 -6.89
C GLY A 408 -3.67 21.55 -7.84
N LYS A 409 -4.72 22.18 -7.32
CA LYS A 409 -5.93 22.50 -8.05
C LYS A 409 -6.07 24.00 -8.20
N VAL A 410 -6.11 24.48 -9.43
CA VAL A 410 -6.33 25.89 -9.74
C VAL A 410 -7.79 26.25 -9.46
N VAL A 411 -8.01 27.26 -8.64
CA VAL A 411 -9.34 27.82 -8.34
C VAL A 411 -9.35 29.32 -8.62
N GLY A 412 -10.53 29.86 -8.98
CA GLY A 412 -10.69 31.29 -9.26
C GLY A 412 -10.46 32.13 -8.01
N SER A 413 -11.16 31.80 -6.93
CA SER A 413 -10.94 32.34 -5.59
C SER A 413 -11.10 31.24 -4.56
N TYR A 414 -10.36 31.35 -3.46
CA TYR A 414 -10.53 30.42 -2.34
C TYR A 414 -11.79 30.75 -1.55
N VAL A 415 -12.70 29.78 -1.43
CA VAL A 415 -13.86 29.86 -0.54
C VAL A 415 -13.50 29.22 0.80
N LYS A 416 -13.62 29.99 1.89
CA LYS A 416 -13.36 29.54 3.27
C LYS A 416 -14.27 28.37 3.62
N LEU A 417 -13.77 27.42 4.41
CA LEU A 417 -14.50 26.19 4.75
C LEU A 417 -15.87 26.44 5.37
N LYS A 418 -16.01 27.49 6.19
CA LYS A 418 -17.28 27.90 6.80
C LYS A 418 -18.35 28.34 5.79
N ASP A 419 -17.93 28.80 4.61
CA ASP A 419 -18.81 29.36 3.57
C ASP A 419 -19.08 28.33 2.45
N ARG A 420 -18.57 27.09 2.59
CA ARG A 420 -18.78 26.03 1.61
C ARG A 420 -20.06 25.27 1.87
N ASN A 421 -20.58 24.66 0.80
CA ASN A 421 -21.56 23.60 0.92
C ASN A 421 -21.05 22.50 1.85
N VAL A 422 -21.97 21.96 2.65
CA VAL A 422 -21.71 20.87 3.58
C VAL A 422 -22.16 19.53 3.01
N MET A 423 -21.57 18.45 3.51
CA MET A 423 -21.99 17.09 3.23
C MET A 423 -23.31 16.74 3.93
N GLU A 424 -23.95 15.67 3.47
CA GLU A 424 -25.15 15.15 4.13
C GLU A 424 -24.86 14.78 5.60
N PRO A 425 -25.82 15.00 6.52
CA PRO A 425 -25.68 14.59 7.91
C PRO A 425 -25.45 13.08 8.06
N VAL A 426 -24.77 12.69 9.13
CA VAL A 426 -24.44 11.28 9.44
C VAL A 426 -25.69 10.41 9.45
N GLU A 427 -26.76 10.92 10.06
CA GLU A 427 -28.05 10.26 10.24
C GLU A 427 -28.69 9.97 8.88
N VAL A 428 -28.63 10.93 7.96
CA VAL A 428 -29.16 10.81 6.60
C VAL A 428 -28.36 9.78 5.80
N VAL A 429 -27.02 9.82 5.87
CA VAL A 429 -26.15 8.84 5.20
C VAL A 429 -26.44 7.42 5.67
N ASN A 430 -26.56 7.22 6.99
CA ASN A 430 -26.86 5.92 7.59
C ASN A 430 -28.28 5.44 7.21
N ALA A 431 -29.29 6.31 7.30
CA ALA A 431 -30.68 5.98 6.96
C ALA A 431 -30.84 5.60 5.48
N LYS A 432 -30.20 6.34 4.56
CA LYS A 432 -30.20 6.03 3.13
C LYS A 432 -29.65 4.64 2.84
N TYR A 433 -28.56 4.23 3.51
CA TYR A 433 -27.99 2.90 3.32
C TYR A 433 -28.94 1.80 3.83
N SER A 434 -29.48 1.97 5.04
CA SER A 434 -30.43 1.01 5.63
C SER A 434 -31.69 0.85 4.79
N ASN A 435 -32.25 1.95 4.28
CA ASN A 435 -33.41 1.93 3.39
C ASN A 435 -33.12 1.21 2.07
N ARG A 436 -31.94 1.43 1.45
CA ARG A 436 -31.52 0.72 0.24
C ARG A 436 -31.35 -0.79 0.48
N LYS A 437 -30.84 -1.18 1.65
CA LYS A 437 -30.68 -2.60 2.01
C LYS A 437 -32.04 -3.26 2.21
N ASN A 438 -32.97 -2.61 2.91
CA ASN A 438 -34.33 -3.14 3.13
C ASN A 438 -35.12 -3.28 1.83
N LYS A 439 -34.95 -2.37 0.87
CA LYS A 439 -35.55 -2.46 -0.48
C LYS A 439 -34.98 -3.57 -1.37
N LYS A 440 -33.83 -4.15 -1.03
CA LYS A 440 -33.25 -5.30 -1.75
C LYS A 440 -33.65 -6.65 -1.14
N ILE A 441 -34.22 -6.63 0.06
CA ILE A 441 -34.66 -7.82 0.81
C ILE A 441 -36.16 -8.07 0.62
N LYS A 442 -36.94 -7.01 0.38
CA LYS A 442 -38.27 -7.08 -0.23
C LYS A 442 -38.12 -7.22 -1.74
#